data_AF-E2B540-F1
#
_entry.id   AF-E2B540-F1
#
_cell.length_a   1.000
_cell.length_b   1.000
_cell.length_c   1.000
_cell.angle_alpha   90.00
_cell.angle_beta   90.00
_cell.angle_gamma   90.00
#
_symmetry.space_group_name_H-M   'P 1'
#
loop_
_entity.id
_entity.type
_entity.pdbx_description
1 polymer ?
#
loop_
_entity_poly.entity_id
_entity_poly.type
_entity_poly.pdbx_seq_one_letter_code
_entity_poly.pdbx_strand_id
1 'polypeptide(L)' 'YYGLAIRRNCENIEDMKKGIWATFYHYASTNENPQHDMCPVGEDSWCEWQ' A
#
# COMPACT_ATOMS: atom_id res chain seq x y z
N TYR A 1 -9.21 2.07 -0.33
CA TYR A 1 -7.88 1.57 0.11
C TYR A 1 -7.42 2.17 1.44
N TYR A 2 -7.37 3.50 1.61
CA TYR A 2 -6.98 4.11 2.91
C TYR A 2 -7.80 3.63 4.13
N GLY A 3 -9.14 3.65 4.05
CA GLY A 3 -9.97 3.16 5.14
C GLY A 3 -9.78 1.67 5.45
N LEU A 4 -9.38 0.87 4.47
CA LEU A 4 -9.04 -0.54 4.67
C LEU A 4 -7.70 -0.68 5.39
N ALA A 5 -6.68 0.10 5.01
CA ALA A 5 -5.39 0.15 5.67
C ALA A 5 -5.52 0.56 7.15
N ILE A 6 -6.39 1.51 7.46
CA ILE A 6 -6.68 1.93 8.85
C ILE A 6 -7.35 0.80 9.63
N ARG A 7 -8.40 0.18 9.08
CA ARG A 7 -9.14 -0.88 9.80
C ARG A 7 -8.32 -2.16 10.01
N ARG A 8 -7.48 -2.54 9.06
CA ARG A 8 -6.62 -3.74 9.18
C ARG A 8 -5.47 -3.55 10.17
N ASN A 9 -5.06 -2.31 10.42
CA ASN A 9 -3.90 -1.99 11.27
C ASN A 9 -4.29 -1.10 12.45
N CYS A 10 -5.54 -1.17 12.93
CA CYS A 10 -6.04 -0.30 13.99
C CYS A 10 -5.27 -0.44 15.31
N GLU A 11 -4.62 -1.58 15.53
CA GLU A 11 -3.80 -1.86 16.71
C GLU A 11 -2.32 -1.47 16.54
N ASN A 12 -1.86 -1.15 15.33
CA ASN A 12 -0.49 -0.76 15.05
C ASN A 12 -0.40 0.45 14.12
N ILE A 13 -0.05 1.60 14.71
CA ILE A 13 0.08 2.88 14.01
C ILE A 13 1.13 2.82 12.89
N GLU A 14 2.23 2.11 13.08
CA GLU A 14 3.29 2.06 12.07
C GLU A 14 2.84 1.24 10.86
N ASP A 15 2.13 0.14 11.06
CA ASP A 15 1.60 -0.65 9.95
C ASP A 15 0.44 0.06 9.25
N MET A 16 -0.36 0.83 9.99
CA MET A 16 -1.35 1.73 9.41
C MET A 16 -0.69 2.78 8.51
N LYS A 17 0.36 3.45 8.98
CA LYS A 17 1.12 4.43 8.18
C LYS A 17 1.69 3.78 6.92
N LYS A 18 2.32 2.61 7.03
CA LYS A 18 2.84 1.87 5.87
C LYS A 18 1.74 1.59 4.86
N GLY A 19 0.59 1.07 5.31
CA GLY A 19 -0.54 0.77 4.41
C GLY A 19 -1.14 2.00 3.74
N ILE A 20 -1.19 3.14 4.44
CA ILE A 20 -1.61 4.42 3.88
C ILE A 20 -0.62 4.88 2.80
N TRP A 21 0.68 4.90 3.09
CA TRP A 21 1.69 5.33 2.11
C TRP A 21 1.80 4.38 0.92
N ALA A 22 1.71 3.07 1.14
CA ALA A 22 1.62 2.07 0.08
C ALA A 22 0.47 2.36 -0.88
N THR A 23 -0.71 2.67 -0.32
CA THR A 23 -1.88 3.08 -1.10
C THR A 23 -1.58 4.35 -1.90
N PHE A 24 -1.03 5.38 -1.25
CA PHE A 24 -0.73 6.65 -1.90
C PHE A 24 0.23 6.50 -3.07
N TYR A 25 1.37 5.85 -2.87
CA TYR A 25 2.38 5.67 -3.90
C TYR A 25 1.89 4.80 -5.06
N HIS A 26 1.15 3.74 -4.77
CA HIS A 26 0.55 2.92 -5.83
C HIS A 26 -0.38 3.74 -6.73
N TYR A 27 -1.25 4.57 -6.15
CA TYR A 27 -2.18 5.40 -6.92
C TYR A 27 -1.51 6.61 -7.61
N ALA A 28 -0.34 7.03 -7.12
CA ALA A 28 0.49 8.07 -7.76
C ALA A 28 1.44 7.49 -8.84
N SER A 29 1.53 6.17 -8.95
CA SER A 29 2.38 5.46 -9.91
C SER A 29 1.92 5.73 -11.35
N THR A 30 2.88 5.93 -12.25
CA THR A 30 2.64 5.93 -13.70
C THR A 30 3.63 5.00 -14.39
N ASN A 31 3.42 4.73 -15.69
CA ASN A 31 4.35 3.90 -16.45
C ASN A 31 5.75 4.51 -16.54
N GLU A 32 5.84 5.84 -16.61
CA GLU A 32 7.09 6.59 -16.67
C GLU A 32 7.76 6.77 -15.29
N ASN A 33 6.97 6.68 -14.21
CA ASN A 33 7.46 6.76 -12.83
C ASN A 33 6.76 5.71 -11.95
N PRO A 34 7.21 4.44 -12.00
CA PRO A 34 6.61 3.37 -11.22
C PRO A 34 6.92 3.54 -9.73
N GLN A 35 5.89 3.43 -8.90
CA GLN A 35 5.98 3.65 -7.44
C GLN A 35 5.38 2.46 -6.66
N HIS A 36 5.75 1.25 -7.05
CA HIS A 36 5.21 0.01 -6.47
C HIS A 36 6.02 -0.53 -5.27
N ASP A 37 7.17 0.06 -4.94
CA ASP A 37 8.10 -0.43 -3.90
C ASP A 37 7.49 -0.53 -2.50
N MET A 38 6.46 0.28 -2.23
CA MET A 38 5.77 0.30 -0.93
C MET A 38 4.56 -0.64 -0.88
N CYS A 39 4.22 -1.30 -1.98
CA CYS A 39 3.10 -2.23 -2.01
C CYS A 39 3.38 -3.46 -1.13
N PRO A 40 2.34 -4.06 -0.52
CA PRO A 40 2.53 -5.31 0.21
C PRO A 40 3.06 -6.40 -0.73
N VAL A 41 3.92 -7.27 -0.21
CA VAL A 41 4.56 -8.35 -0.97
C VAL A 41 3.82 -9.67 -0.73
N GLY A 42 3.78 -10.54 -1.73
CA GLY A 42 3.26 -11.91 -1.61
C GLY A 42 1.87 -12.10 -2.22
N GLU A 43 1.36 -13.32 -2.13
CA GLU A 43 0.13 -13.75 -2.81
C GLU A 43 -1.13 -12.97 -2.40
N ASP A 44 -1.14 -12.41 -1.19
CA ASP A 44 -2.24 -11.57 -0.68
C ASP A 44 -2.08 -10.08 -1.05
N SER A 45 -1.06 -9.74 -1.86
CA SER A 45 -0.89 -8.39 -2.35
C SER A 45 -2.05 -7.99 -3.23
N TRP A 46 -2.56 -6.79 -3.01
CA TRP A 46 -3.51 -6.15 -3.91
C TRP A 46 -2.82 -5.44 -5.07
N CYS A 47 -1.48 -5.42 -5.11
CA CYS A 47 -0.71 -4.84 -6.20
C CYS A 47 -0.37 -5.92 -7.23
N GLU A 48 -0.81 -5.73 -8.47
CA GLU A 48 -0.57 -6.68 -9.57
C GLU A 48 0.92 -6.81 -9.98
N TRP A 49 1.77 -5.90 -9.50
CA TRP A 49 3.21 -5.86 -9.77
C TRP A 49 4.05 -6.55 -8.68
N GLN A 50 3.44 -7.34 -7.80
CA GLN A 50 4.10 -8.03 -6.68
C GLN A 50 3.99 -9.54 -6.78
#